data_AF-A0A955RBW2-F1
#
_entry.id   AF-A0A955RBW2-F1
#
_cell.length_a   1.000
_cell.length_b   1.000
_cell.length_c   1.000
_cell.angle_alpha   90.00
_cell.angle_beta   90.00
_cell.angle_gamma   90.00
#
_symmetry.space_group_name_H-M   'P 1'
#
loop_
_entity.id
_entity.type
_entity.pdbx_description
1 polymer ?
#
loop_
_entity_poly.entity_id
_entity_poly.type
_entity_poly.pdbx_seq_one_letter_code
_entity_poly.pdbx_strand_id
1 'polypeptide(L)'
;MMTLLATLLACSMEQAPPPEPEPPPCTLSSDSLAGRHFVRETRSADATKDVPDNMARMQFMEEGGKLSVLYNSRAPFEMYTYDCKKGKSDWTCKARNPDLQQWCQTLIANKGQCSAAELADLTGAPIAEATKAQEELTAKVKKLKPDELENMKRAFSQPNNQLRGILKFRVNTKSCKLNVTDTYQTMTDGQLRELENYVGNSAFIESTEDLSFDQCKDVASLVALTAPDATAQPGQTKVKWKVAETVPFRWVGELQKPEGGCTYSMDVYDEFLRTEKGKQVNLRQDGTLDWSFDRKFDEKGRKFVQMTRYKACNGGQAERVDVGCAMVEVAE
;
A
#
# COMPACT_ATOMS: atom_id res chain seq x y z
N MET A 1 -44.14 -42.85 -59.19
CA MET A 1 -43.80 -41.51 -58.68
C MET A 1 -42.56 -41.68 -57.82
N MET A 2 -41.39 -41.32 -58.36
CA MET A 2 -40.08 -41.59 -57.76
C MET A 2 -39.37 -40.24 -57.71
N THR A 3 -39.28 -39.68 -56.51
CA THR A 3 -38.75 -38.33 -56.28
C THR A 3 -37.26 -38.44 -55.97
N LEU A 4 -36.42 -37.96 -56.89
CA LEU A 4 -34.98 -37.88 -56.77
C LEU A 4 -34.60 -36.68 -55.88
N LEU A 5 -33.99 -36.94 -54.72
CA LEU A 5 -33.46 -35.90 -53.83
C LEU A 5 -31.99 -35.65 -54.21
N ALA A 6 -31.69 -34.49 -54.79
CA ALA A 6 -30.33 -34.05 -55.07
C ALA A 6 -29.78 -33.25 -53.89
N THR A 7 -28.84 -33.84 -53.14
CA THR A 7 -28.10 -33.19 -52.06
C THR A 7 -26.98 -32.31 -52.65
N LEU A 8 -27.17 -31.00 -52.58
CA LEU A 8 -26.13 -30.00 -52.86
C LEU A 8 -25.16 -29.95 -51.68
N LEU A 9 -23.96 -30.53 -51.85
CA LEU A 9 -22.80 -30.31 -50.98
C LEU A 9 -22.28 -28.89 -51.24
N ALA A 10 -22.74 -27.93 -50.44
CA ALA A 10 -22.13 -26.61 -50.36
C ALA A 10 -20.79 -26.74 -49.61
N CYS A 11 -19.68 -26.66 -50.35
CA CYS A 11 -18.37 -26.43 -49.76
C CYS A 11 -18.39 -25.06 -49.07
N SER A 12 -18.60 -25.05 -47.75
CA SER A 12 -18.22 -23.90 -46.92
C SER A 12 -16.71 -23.76 -46.99
N MET A 13 -16.23 -22.83 -47.81
CA MET A 13 -14.86 -22.33 -47.69
C MET A 13 -14.73 -21.74 -46.29
N GLU A 14 -13.99 -22.43 -45.43
CA GLU A 14 -13.66 -21.99 -44.08
C GLU A 14 -12.83 -20.71 -44.21
N GLN A 15 -13.51 -19.58 -44.07
CA GLN A 15 -12.92 -18.26 -44.14
C GLN A 15 -11.94 -18.18 -42.96
N ALA A 16 -10.64 -18.05 -43.27
CA ALA A 16 -9.61 -17.96 -42.24
C ALA A 16 -10.02 -16.92 -41.19
N PRO A 17 -9.92 -17.23 -39.89
CA PRO A 17 -10.33 -16.31 -38.85
C PRO A 17 -9.60 -14.97 -39.06
N PRO A 18 -10.29 -13.82 -38.85
CA PRO A 18 -9.67 -12.51 -38.98
C PRO A 18 -8.36 -12.47 -38.20
N PRO A 19 -7.29 -11.87 -38.76
CA PRO A 19 -6.03 -11.73 -38.04
C PRO A 19 -6.28 -11.04 -36.70
N GLU A 20 -5.71 -11.62 -35.64
CA GLU A 20 -5.82 -11.07 -34.30
C GLU A 20 -5.29 -9.63 -34.30
N PRO A 21 -6.05 -8.65 -33.77
CA PRO A 21 -5.63 -7.26 -33.79
C PRO A 21 -4.28 -7.10 -33.08
N GLU A 22 -3.37 -6.35 -33.70
CA GLU A 22 -2.06 -6.09 -33.11
C GLU A 22 -2.20 -5.40 -31.75
N PRO A 23 -1.42 -5.80 -30.73
CA PRO A 23 -1.48 -5.17 -29.42
C PRO A 23 -1.10 -3.69 -29.53
N PRO A 24 -1.77 -2.80 -28.77
CA PRO A 24 -1.49 -1.37 -28.83
C PRO A 24 -0.01 -1.09 -28.50
N PRO A 25 0.61 -0.09 -29.15
CA PRO A 25 2.00 0.23 -28.92
C PRO A 25 2.22 0.67 -27.47
N CYS A 26 3.31 0.20 -26.87
CA CYS A 26 3.65 0.55 -25.49
C CYS A 26 3.92 2.05 -25.34
N THR A 27 3.09 2.73 -24.54
CA THR A 27 3.22 4.16 -24.23
C THR A 27 4.08 4.42 -22.99
N LEU A 28 4.62 3.37 -22.36
CA LEU A 28 5.43 3.49 -21.15
C LEU A 28 6.82 4.04 -21.46
N SER A 29 7.15 5.19 -20.87
CA SER A 29 8.48 5.81 -20.92
C SER A 29 8.86 6.34 -19.56
N SER A 30 10.14 6.68 -19.34
CA SER A 30 10.60 7.26 -18.08
C SER A 30 9.94 8.61 -17.76
N ASP A 31 9.52 9.34 -18.78
CA ASP A 31 9.05 10.72 -18.65
C ASP A 31 7.52 10.78 -18.58
N SER A 32 6.83 9.64 -18.78
CA SER A 32 5.38 9.50 -18.75
C SER A 32 4.91 8.71 -17.53
N LEU A 33 5.63 8.74 -16.41
CA LEU A 33 5.29 7.94 -15.22
C LEU A 33 4.30 8.64 -14.30
N ALA A 34 4.42 9.97 -14.14
CA ALA A 34 3.57 10.73 -13.22
C ALA A 34 2.07 10.52 -13.49
N GLY A 35 1.31 10.29 -12.43
CA GLY A 35 -0.13 10.01 -12.47
C GLY A 35 -0.49 8.54 -12.75
N ARG A 36 0.47 7.69 -13.14
CA ARG A 36 0.24 6.27 -13.40
C ARG A 36 0.49 5.44 -12.16
N HIS A 37 -0.17 4.30 -12.09
CA HIS A 37 -0.01 3.36 -10.99
C HIS A 37 0.19 1.95 -11.51
N PHE A 38 0.93 1.17 -10.74
CA PHE A 38 1.41 -0.13 -11.13
C PHE A 38 1.22 -1.12 -9.99
N VAL A 39 0.95 -2.37 -10.35
CA VAL A 39 0.83 -3.49 -9.41
C VAL A 39 1.86 -4.54 -9.77
N ARG A 40 2.35 -5.25 -8.75
CA ARG A 40 3.32 -6.32 -8.96
C ARG A 40 2.67 -7.42 -9.79
N GLU A 41 3.44 -7.96 -10.71
CA GLU A 41 3.06 -9.17 -11.43
C GLU A 41 3.63 -10.38 -10.69
N THR A 42 2.77 -11.35 -10.37
CA THR A 42 3.18 -12.62 -9.76
C THR A 42 2.69 -13.79 -10.60
N ARG A 43 3.34 -14.95 -10.45
CA ARG A 43 2.83 -16.18 -11.05
C ARG A 43 1.57 -16.65 -10.30
N SER A 44 0.56 -17.11 -11.03
CA SER A 44 -0.61 -17.78 -10.47
C SER A 44 -0.22 -19.06 -9.71
N ALA A 45 -1.09 -19.54 -8.81
CA ALA A 45 -0.82 -20.70 -7.98
C ALA A 45 -0.59 -22.01 -8.78
N ASP A 46 -1.23 -22.13 -9.95
CA ASP A 46 -1.05 -23.24 -10.90
C ASP A 46 0.12 -23.03 -11.87
N ALA A 47 0.86 -21.92 -11.72
CA ALA A 47 1.99 -21.54 -12.55
C ALA A 47 1.68 -21.43 -14.05
N THR A 48 0.42 -21.19 -14.46
CA THR A 48 0.03 -21.12 -15.88
C THR A 48 0.06 -19.70 -16.44
N LYS A 49 -0.21 -18.69 -15.61
CA LYS A 49 -0.29 -17.29 -16.03
C LYS A 49 0.27 -16.34 -14.99
N ASP A 50 0.55 -15.14 -15.43
CA ASP A 50 0.89 -14.05 -14.54
C ASP A 50 -0.40 -13.33 -14.12
N VAL A 51 -0.48 -12.92 -12.86
CA VAL A 51 -1.63 -12.25 -12.26
C VAL A 51 -1.18 -11.02 -11.48
N PRO A 52 -2.00 -9.96 -11.41
CA PRO A 52 -1.71 -8.80 -10.60
C PRO A 52 -1.75 -9.15 -9.11
N ASP A 53 -0.84 -8.54 -8.35
CA ASP A 53 -0.76 -8.60 -6.91
C ASP A 53 -0.91 -7.19 -6.34
N ASN A 54 -2.15 -6.82 -6.05
CA ASN A 54 -2.53 -5.47 -5.62
C ASN A 54 -2.00 -5.13 -4.21
N MET A 55 -1.49 -6.12 -3.46
CA MET A 55 -0.80 -5.85 -2.20
C MET A 55 0.53 -5.14 -2.42
N ALA A 56 1.24 -5.44 -3.52
CA ALA A 56 2.47 -4.76 -3.88
C ALA A 56 2.17 -3.78 -5.01
N ARG A 57 2.08 -2.49 -4.69
CA ARG A 57 1.63 -1.47 -5.65
C ARG A 57 2.37 -0.16 -5.48
N MET A 58 2.38 0.62 -6.55
CA MET A 58 2.94 1.96 -6.56
C MET A 58 2.12 2.95 -7.36
N GLN A 59 2.16 4.23 -6.96
CA GLN A 59 1.63 5.35 -7.72
C GLN A 59 2.71 6.41 -7.87
N PHE A 60 3.02 6.76 -9.10
CA PHE A 60 3.95 7.85 -9.40
C PHE A 60 3.25 9.20 -9.32
N MET A 61 3.90 10.16 -8.70
CA MET A 61 3.42 11.52 -8.54
C MET A 61 4.51 12.49 -8.98
N GLU A 62 4.10 13.71 -9.30
CA GLU A 62 5.02 14.82 -9.54
C GLU A 62 4.80 15.90 -8.49
N GLU A 63 5.85 16.21 -7.74
CA GLU A 63 5.83 17.23 -6.69
C GLU A 63 6.99 18.21 -6.94
N GLY A 64 6.67 19.45 -7.29
CA GLY A 64 7.69 20.48 -7.53
C GLY A 64 8.68 20.12 -8.65
N GLY A 65 8.20 19.50 -9.74
CA GLY A 65 9.02 19.06 -10.87
C GLY A 65 9.90 17.86 -10.59
N LYS A 66 9.69 17.15 -9.47
CA LYS A 66 10.40 15.93 -9.11
C LYS A 66 9.44 14.76 -9.06
N LEU A 67 9.89 13.63 -9.60
CA LEU A 67 9.17 12.37 -9.52
C LEU A 67 9.25 11.84 -8.08
N SER A 68 8.10 11.51 -7.52
CA SER A 68 7.97 10.74 -6.28
C SER A 68 7.10 9.52 -6.52
N VAL A 69 7.13 8.57 -5.59
CA VAL A 69 6.31 7.36 -5.69
C VAL A 69 5.73 7.01 -4.32
N LEU A 70 4.42 6.79 -4.25
CA LEU A 70 3.78 6.09 -3.15
C LEU A 70 3.98 4.60 -3.39
N TYR A 71 4.49 3.86 -2.42
CA TYR A 71 4.79 2.44 -2.55
C TYR A 71 4.44 1.65 -1.30
N ASN A 72 3.92 0.44 -1.53
CA ASN A 72 3.60 -0.54 -0.52
C ASN A 72 4.27 -1.89 -0.87
N SER A 73 5.04 -2.43 0.07
CA SER A 73 5.76 -3.71 -0.06
C SER A 73 4.94 -4.89 0.49
N ARG A 74 3.62 -4.91 0.25
CA ARG A 74 2.63 -5.85 0.81
C ARG A 74 2.35 -5.69 2.31
N ALA A 75 2.60 -4.51 2.86
CA ALA A 75 2.23 -4.17 4.23
C ALA A 75 0.76 -3.72 4.27
N PRO A 76 -0.15 -4.39 4.99
CA PRO A 76 -1.58 -4.07 4.93
C PRO A 76 -1.90 -2.63 5.33
N PHE A 77 -1.14 -2.07 6.27
CA PHE A 77 -1.47 -0.79 6.92
C PHE A 77 -0.57 0.38 6.53
N GLU A 78 0.50 0.12 5.78
CA GLU A 78 1.56 1.10 5.56
C GLU A 78 1.57 1.57 4.12
N MET A 79 1.85 2.86 3.91
CA MET A 79 2.14 3.41 2.60
C MET A 79 3.29 4.38 2.78
N TYR A 80 4.32 4.23 1.95
CA TYR A 80 5.52 5.04 2.07
C TYR A 80 5.68 5.90 0.83
N THR A 81 6.06 7.16 1.02
CA THR A 81 6.45 8.05 -0.07
C THR A 81 7.95 7.95 -0.28
N TYR A 82 8.39 7.90 -1.54
CA TYR A 82 9.80 7.89 -1.92
C TYR A 82 10.11 9.05 -2.85
N ASP A 83 11.28 9.65 -2.67
CA ASP A 83 11.83 10.65 -3.59
C ASP A 83 12.73 9.98 -4.62
N CYS A 84 12.45 10.17 -5.90
CA CYS A 84 13.16 9.52 -7.00
C CYS A 84 14.23 10.41 -7.63
N LYS A 85 15.36 9.79 -7.97
CA LYS A 85 16.44 10.41 -8.76
C LYS A 85 16.70 9.60 -10.01
N LYS A 86 16.71 10.26 -11.17
CA LYS A 86 17.02 9.66 -12.47
C LYS A 86 18.52 9.37 -12.54
N GLY A 87 18.86 8.11 -12.78
CA GLY A 87 20.19 7.67 -13.16
C GLY A 87 20.37 7.69 -14.68
N LYS A 88 21.38 6.97 -15.18
CA LYS A 88 21.62 6.87 -16.64
C LYS A 88 20.58 5.99 -17.35
N SER A 89 20.17 4.90 -16.71
CA SER A 89 19.30 3.88 -17.32
C SER A 89 18.21 3.35 -16.37
N ASP A 90 18.16 3.92 -15.17
CA ASP A 90 17.35 3.50 -14.05
C ASP A 90 16.95 4.72 -13.22
N TRP A 91 16.03 4.49 -12.29
CA TRP A 91 15.69 5.43 -11.24
C TRP A 91 16.04 4.80 -9.90
N THR A 92 16.51 5.62 -8.97
CA THR A 92 16.65 5.23 -7.57
C THR A 92 15.76 6.12 -6.74
N CYS A 93 14.79 5.53 -6.06
CA CYS A 93 13.92 6.20 -5.11
C CYS A 93 14.26 5.77 -3.70
N LYS A 94 14.26 6.72 -2.78
CA LYS A 94 14.55 6.43 -1.37
C LYS A 94 13.37 6.90 -0.52
N ALA A 95 12.98 6.09 0.47
CA ALA A 95 11.87 6.43 1.35
C ALA A 95 12.11 7.81 1.97
N ARG A 96 11.06 8.63 1.98
CA ARG A 96 11.03 9.96 2.59
C ARG A 96 10.96 9.81 4.11
N ASN A 97 11.46 10.79 4.85
CA ASN A 97 11.36 10.87 6.32
C ASN A 97 11.84 9.60 7.05
N PRO A 98 13.12 9.18 6.90
CA PRO A 98 13.64 8.06 7.69
C PRO A 98 13.57 8.36 9.19
N ASP A 99 13.36 7.32 10.02
CA ASP A 99 13.36 7.46 11.48
C ASP A 99 14.77 7.78 11.99
N LEU A 100 15.01 9.06 12.29
CA LEU A 100 16.30 9.55 12.75
C LEU A 100 16.72 8.97 14.10
N GLN A 101 15.77 8.61 14.99
CA GLN A 101 16.09 7.98 16.26
C GLN A 101 16.58 6.54 16.02
N GLN A 102 15.88 5.78 15.17
CA GLN A 102 16.29 4.42 14.79
C GLN A 102 17.67 4.41 14.10
N TRP A 103 17.91 5.32 13.15
CA TRP A 103 19.23 5.49 12.52
C TRP A 103 20.32 5.78 13.55
N CYS A 104 20.05 6.67 14.51
CA CYS A 104 21.02 7.04 15.53
C CYS A 104 21.26 5.91 16.55
N GLN A 105 20.25 5.13 16.92
CA GLN A 105 20.39 3.90 17.72
C GLN A 105 21.28 2.88 17.01
N THR A 106 21.09 2.75 15.71
CA THR A 106 21.89 1.88 14.83
C THR A 106 23.34 2.34 14.73
N LEU A 107 23.53 3.67 14.63
CA LEU A 107 24.74 4.44 14.94
C LEU A 107 25.53 3.88 16.10
N ILE A 108 24.91 4.03 17.26
CA ILE A 108 25.50 3.68 18.56
C ILE A 108 25.75 2.17 18.66
N ALA A 109 24.86 1.35 18.11
CA ALA A 109 24.98 -0.11 18.11
C ALA A 109 26.20 -0.61 17.32
N ASN A 110 26.43 -0.05 16.13
CA ASN A 110 27.43 -0.54 15.20
C ASN A 110 28.76 0.21 15.25
N LYS A 111 28.74 1.51 15.58
CA LYS A 111 29.91 2.40 15.58
C LYS A 111 30.24 2.98 16.96
N GLY A 112 29.43 2.68 17.97
CA GLY A 112 29.61 3.17 19.34
C GLY A 112 29.13 4.61 19.57
N GLN A 113 28.88 5.37 18.51
CA GLN A 113 28.43 6.77 18.58
C GLN A 113 27.51 7.12 17.41
N CYS A 114 26.77 8.21 17.58
CA CYS A 114 25.97 8.83 16.53
C CYS A 114 26.25 10.33 16.57
N SER A 115 26.68 10.89 15.43
CA SER A 115 26.88 12.33 15.27
C SER A 115 25.78 12.90 14.38
N ALA A 116 25.38 14.14 14.63
CA ALA A 116 24.36 14.83 13.82
C ALA A 116 24.77 14.95 12.34
N ALA A 117 26.06 15.20 12.07
CA ALA A 117 26.58 15.32 10.71
C ALA A 117 26.50 14.01 9.93
N GLU A 118 26.94 12.90 10.53
CA GLU A 118 26.85 11.58 9.90
C GLU A 118 25.38 11.14 9.72
N LEU A 119 24.52 11.42 10.70
CA LEU A 119 23.09 11.15 10.61
C LEU A 119 22.44 11.93 9.46
N ALA A 120 22.74 13.22 9.33
CA ALA A 120 22.26 14.07 8.23
C ALA A 120 22.76 13.60 6.86
N ASP A 121 24.04 13.23 6.74
CA ASP A 121 24.62 12.73 5.48
C ASP A 121 23.96 11.43 5.00
N LEU A 122 23.79 10.45 5.91
CA LEU A 122 23.21 9.15 5.58
C LEU A 122 21.72 9.22 5.22
N THR A 123 20.98 10.08 5.93
CA THR A 123 19.52 10.16 5.80
C THR A 123 19.09 11.17 4.75
N GLY A 124 19.88 12.23 4.53
CA GLY A 124 19.52 13.42 3.77
C GLY A 124 18.64 14.40 4.56
N ALA A 125 18.46 14.19 5.87
CA ALA A 125 17.68 15.10 6.72
C ALA A 125 18.41 16.43 6.98
N PRO A 126 17.69 17.53 7.25
CA PRO A 126 18.31 18.78 7.69
C PRO A 126 19.16 18.59 8.94
N ILE A 127 20.34 19.24 8.99
CA ILE A 127 21.27 19.09 10.11
C ILE A 127 20.63 19.44 11.47
N ALA A 128 19.73 20.42 11.51
CA ALA A 128 19.04 20.80 12.74
C ALA A 128 18.14 19.69 13.29
N GLU A 129 17.44 18.96 12.41
CA GLU A 129 16.61 17.82 12.80
C GLU A 129 17.47 16.64 13.27
N ALA A 130 18.57 16.38 12.57
CA ALA A 130 19.55 15.36 12.96
C ALA A 130 20.18 15.66 14.33
N THR A 131 20.53 16.92 14.60
CA THR A 131 21.04 17.36 15.91
C THR A 131 20.00 17.10 17.01
N LYS A 132 18.75 17.53 16.81
CA LYS A 132 17.69 17.31 17.78
C LYS A 132 17.49 15.82 18.09
N ALA A 133 17.41 14.98 17.05
CA ALA A 133 17.26 13.54 17.22
C ALA A 133 18.45 12.91 17.98
N GLN A 134 19.68 13.33 17.65
CA GLN A 134 20.90 12.86 18.30
C GLN A 134 20.96 13.26 19.78
N GLU A 135 20.62 14.50 20.12
CA GLU A 135 20.58 14.99 21.50
C GLU A 135 19.53 14.25 22.33
N GLU A 136 18.30 14.14 21.83
CA GLU A 136 17.20 13.42 22.49
C GLU A 136 17.57 11.96 22.75
N LEU A 137 18.11 11.26 21.74
CA LEU A 137 18.52 9.87 21.92
C LEU A 137 19.69 9.74 22.87
N THR A 138 20.70 10.62 22.79
CA THR A 138 21.86 10.59 23.69
C THR A 138 21.43 10.77 25.15
N ALA A 139 20.46 11.66 25.42
CA ALA A 139 19.88 11.82 26.74
C ALA A 139 19.12 10.58 27.23
N LYS A 140 18.41 9.86 26.34
CA LYS A 140 17.77 8.57 26.66
C LYS A 140 18.80 7.48 26.94
N VAL A 141 19.81 7.32 26.08
CA VAL A 141 20.86 6.30 26.18
C VAL A 141 21.67 6.45 27.46
N LYS A 142 21.98 7.69 27.89
CA LYS A 142 22.67 7.95 29.17
C LYS A 142 21.91 7.47 30.41
N LYS A 143 20.58 7.29 30.31
CA LYS A 143 19.73 6.82 31.41
C LYS A 143 19.55 5.30 31.41
N LEU A 144 19.99 4.61 30.36
CA LEU A 144 19.89 3.16 30.28
C LEU A 144 20.93 2.52 31.20
N LYS A 145 20.51 1.44 31.85
CA LYS A 145 21.43 0.54 32.56
C LYS A 145 22.32 -0.21 31.56
N PRO A 146 23.46 -0.76 31.99
CA PRO A 146 24.37 -1.48 31.11
C PRO A 146 23.71 -2.62 30.32
N ASP A 147 22.83 -3.39 30.95
CA ASP A 147 22.09 -4.49 30.33
C ASP A 147 21.05 -4.00 29.32
N GLU A 148 20.34 -2.91 29.62
CA GLU A 148 19.40 -2.26 28.70
C GLU A 148 20.13 -1.69 27.47
N LEU A 149 21.32 -1.09 27.67
CA LEU A 149 22.16 -0.60 26.60
C LEU A 149 22.67 -1.73 25.71
N GLU A 150 23.12 -2.85 26.30
CA GLU A 150 23.53 -4.03 25.54
C GLU A 150 22.36 -4.62 24.74
N ASN A 151 21.18 -4.72 25.34
CA ASN A 151 19.96 -5.18 24.68
C ASN A 151 19.59 -4.28 23.49
N MET A 152 19.68 -2.96 23.67
CA MET A 152 19.49 -2.00 22.58
C MET A 152 20.53 -2.23 21.47
N LYS A 153 21.82 -2.27 21.80
CA LYS A 153 22.88 -2.49 20.80
C LYS A 153 22.65 -3.78 20.00
N ARG A 154 22.29 -4.88 20.69
CA ARG A 154 21.98 -6.16 20.05
C ARG A 154 20.74 -6.10 19.16
N ALA A 155 19.73 -5.31 19.49
CA ALA A 155 18.54 -5.16 18.65
C ALA A 155 18.85 -4.37 17.37
N PHE A 156 19.63 -3.29 17.49
CA PHE A 156 19.91 -2.38 16.36
C PHE A 156 21.15 -2.75 15.52
N SER A 157 21.92 -3.77 15.91
CA SER A 157 23.02 -4.31 15.09
C SER A 157 22.63 -5.47 14.17
N GLN A 158 21.36 -5.88 14.19
CA GLN A 158 20.88 -7.00 13.38
C GLN A 158 20.54 -6.59 11.94
N PRO A 159 20.72 -7.47 10.94
CA PRO A 159 20.39 -7.20 9.54
C PRO A 159 18.88 -7.02 9.26
N ASN A 160 18.01 -7.44 10.18
CA ASN A 160 16.56 -7.24 10.08
C ASN A 160 16.12 -5.83 10.53
N ASN A 161 17.02 -5.03 11.09
CA ASN A 161 16.75 -3.65 11.45
C ASN A 161 16.70 -2.79 10.17
N GLN A 162 15.48 -2.57 9.67
CA GLN A 162 15.24 -1.84 8.43
C GLN A 162 15.29 -0.33 8.69
N LEU A 163 16.26 0.35 8.11
CA LEU A 163 16.49 1.78 8.35
C LEU A 163 15.81 2.67 7.32
N ARG A 164 15.72 2.20 6.08
CA ARG A 164 15.15 2.97 4.97
C ARG A 164 14.86 2.09 3.77
N GLY A 165 13.65 2.14 3.23
CA GLY A 165 13.33 1.51 1.95
C GLY A 165 14.05 2.18 0.77
N ILE A 166 14.44 1.39 -0.23
CA ILE A 166 15.07 1.80 -1.48
C ILE A 166 14.38 1.06 -2.62
N LEU A 167 13.88 1.82 -3.60
CA LEU A 167 13.35 1.27 -4.83
C LEU A 167 14.27 1.63 -5.98
N LYS A 168 14.70 0.64 -6.75
CA LYS A 168 15.37 0.88 -8.03
C LYS A 168 14.47 0.36 -9.12
N PHE A 169 14.21 1.15 -10.15
CA PHE A 169 13.38 0.66 -11.24
C PHE A 169 13.88 1.09 -12.62
N ARG A 170 13.52 0.28 -13.62
CA ARG A 170 13.76 0.53 -15.04
C ARG A 170 12.48 0.28 -15.83
N VAL A 171 12.18 1.18 -16.76
CA VAL A 171 11.13 0.98 -17.75
C VAL A 171 11.59 -0.02 -18.81
N ASN A 172 10.84 -1.10 -18.98
CA ASN A 172 11.02 -2.04 -20.08
C ASN A 172 9.96 -1.76 -21.16
N THR A 173 10.37 -1.02 -22.20
CA THR A 173 9.48 -0.64 -23.30
C THR A 173 9.05 -1.81 -24.19
N LYS A 174 9.83 -2.91 -24.21
CA LYS A 174 9.49 -4.11 -25.00
C LYS A 174 8.34 -4.90 -24.39
N SER A 175 8.34 -5.03 -23.07
CA SER A 175 7.29 -5.76 -22.34
C SER A 175 6.22 -4.84 -21.75
N CYS A 176 6.36 -3.52 -21.93
CA CYS A 176 5.52 -2.49 -21.30
C CYS A 176 5.37 -2.63 -19.78
N LYS A 177 6.47 -2.91 -19.08
CA LYS A 177 6.51 -3.15 -17.64
C LYS A 177 7.58 -2.30 -16.95
N LEU A 178 7.47 -2.16 -15.64
CA LEU A 178 8.58 -1.73 -14.80
C LEU A 178 9.28 -2.96 -14.22
N ASN A 179 10.61 -2.99 -14.29
CA ASN A 179 11.41 -3.93 -13.49
C ASN A 179 11.83 -3.18 -12.23
N VAL A 180 11.42 -3.67 -11.06
CA VAL A 180 11.62 -3.01 -9.78
C VAL A 180 12.43 -3.93 -8.87
N THR A 181 13.45 -3.37 -8.23
CA THR A 181 14.20 -3.97 -7.12
C THR A 181 13.80 -3.25 -5.85
N ASP A 182 13.10 -3.94 -4.95
CA ASP A 182 12.72 -3.46 -3.62
C ASP A 182 13.73 -3.97 -2.58
N THR A 183 14.50 -3.05 -2.02
CA THR A 183 15.48 -3.31 -0.96
C THR A 183 15.27 -2.37 0.21
N TYR A 184 15.89 -2.67 1.34
CA TYR A 184 16.01 -1.74 2.46
C TYR A 184 17.47 -1.61 2.91
N GLN A 185 17.81 -0.44 3.45
CA GLN A 185 19.09 -0.19 4.07
C GLN A 185 19.11 -0.74 5.49
N THR A 186 20.21 -1.40 5.86
CA THR A 186 20.50 -1.85 7.22
C THR A 186 21.98 -1.65 7.52
N MET A 187 22.38 -1.80 8.79
CA MET A 187 23.78 -1.67 9.19
C MET A 187 24.19 -2.85 10.08
N THR A 188 25.24 -3.54 9.64
CA THR A 188 25.86 -4.65 10.38
C THR A 188 27.37 -4.46 10.34
N ASP A 189 28.04 -4.66 11.47
CA ASP A 189 29.50 -4.51 11.60
C ASP A 189 30.00 -3.13 11.15
N GLY A 190 29.23 -2.08 11.44
CA GLY A 190 29.58 -0.70 11.07
C GLY A 190 29.41 -0.36 9.58
N GLN A 191 28.96 -1.31 8.76
CA GLN A 191 28.79 -1.14 7.32
C GLN A 191 27.32 -1.03 6.93
N LEU A 192 27.00 -0.01 6.15
CA LEU A 192 25.69 0.13 5.53
C LEU A 192 25.56 -0.89 4.38
N ARG A 193 24.45 -1.63 4.38
CA ARG A 193 24.14 -2.66 3.37
C ARG A 193 22.72 -2.46 2.87
N GLU A 194 22.47 -2.92 1.65
CA GLU A 194 21.12 -3.05 1.10
C GLU A 194 20.75 -4.53 1.09
N LEU A 195 19.61 -4.89 1.69
CA LEU A 195 19.06 -6.24 1.69
C LEU A 195 17.74 -6.27 0.94
N GLU A 196 17.43 -7.40 0.33
CA GLU A 196 16.18 -7.61 -0.40
C GLU A 196 14.99 -7.54 0.58
N ASN A 197 13.94 -6.81 0.18
CA ASN A 197 12.68 -6.77 0.91
C ASN A 197 11.73 -7.87 0.40
N TYR A 198 10.54 -8.00 0.98
CA TYR A 198 9.58 -9.05 0.64
C TYR A 198 9.21 -9.14 -0.86
N VAL A 199 9.14 -7.99 -1.55
CA VAL A 199 8.84 -7.94 -2.99
C VAL A 199 10.05 -8.27 -3.85
N GLY A 200 11.26 -7.96 -3.38
CA GLY A 200 12.52 -8.21 -4.06
C GLY A 200 12.57 -7.69 -5.50
N ASN A 201 13.10 -8.51 -6.40
CA ASN A 201 13.20 -8.21 -7.82
C ASN A 201 11.95 -8.68 -8.57
N SER A 202 11.07 -7.76 -8.94
CA SER A 202 9.75 -8.07 -9.52
C SER A 202 9.41 -7.20 -10.73
N ALA A 203 8.57 -7.73 -11.61
CA ALA A 203 7.93 -6.96 -12.67
C ALA A 203 6.66 -6.29 -12.13
N PHE A 204 6.37 -5.10 -12.64
CA PHE A 204 5.18 -4.34 -12.31
C PHE A 204 4.49 -3.93 -13.61
N ILE A 205 3.19 -4.17 -13.68
CA ILE A 205 2.32 -3.81 -14.81
C ILE A 205 1.50 -2.59 -14.43
N GLU A 206 1.21 -1.72 -15.40
CA GLU A 206 0.28 -0.62 -15.18
C GLU A 206 -1.10 -1.19 -14.87
N SER A 207 -1.76 -0.65 -13.87
CA SER A 207 -3.16 -0.94 -13.58
C SER A 207 -4.02 0.25 -13.98
N THR A 208 -5.26 -0.04 -14.34
CA THR A 208 -6.33 0.95 -14.52
C THR A 208 -7.40 0.81 -13.42
N GLU A 209 -7.18 -0.10 -12.47
CA GLU A 209 -8.09 -0.34 -11.37
C GLU A 209 -8.03 0.83 -10.36
N ASP A 210 -9.13 1.06 -9.65
CA ASP A 210 -9.14 2.10 -8.63
C ASP A 210 -8.58 1.56 -7.32
N LEU A 211 -7.28 1.79 -7.12
CA LEU A 211 -6.52 1.29 -5.98
C LEU A 211 -6.40 2.35 -4.87
N SER A 212 -6.52 1.92 -3.62
CA SER A 212 -6.19 2.78 -2.47
C SER A 212 -4.68 2.97 -2.36
N PHE A 213 -4.21 4.20 -2.29
CA PHE A 213 -2.83 4.54 -1.91
C PHE A 213 -2.75 5.21 -0.54
N ASP A 214 -3.74 4.95 0.31
CA ASP A 214 -3.85 5.58 1.61
C ASP A 214 -3.11 4.76 2.68
N GLN A 215 -2.44 5.47 3.59
CA GLN A 215 -1.92 4.88 4.82
C GLN A 215 -3.06 4.70 5.83
N CYS A 216 -3.13 3.53 6.44
CA CYS A 216 -4.05 3.29 7.54
C CYS A 216 -3.59 4.07 8.77
N LYS A 217 -4.39 5.05 9.18
CA LYS A 217 -4.11 5.84 10.39
C LYS A 217 -4.68 5.22 11.65
N ASP A 218 -5.78 4.47 11.49
CA ASP A 218 -6.49 3.88 12.60
C ASP A 218 -6.95 2.45 12.27
N VAL A 219 -6.30 1.49 12.91
CA VAL A 219 -6.62 0.05 12.80
C VAL A 219 -7.60 -0.42 13.89
N ALA A 220 -7.90 0.42 14.87
CA ALA A 220 -8.78 0.09 15.98
C ALA A 220 -10.23 0.53 15.71
N SER A 221 -10.41 1.62 14.97
CA SER A 221 -11.73 2.23 14.82
C SER A 221 -12.60 1.64 13.71
N LEU A 222 -12.05 0.93 12.73
CA LEU A 222 -12.86 0.14 11.79
C LEU A 222 -13.00 -1.28 12.33
N VAL A 223 -14.19 -1.64 12.81
CA VAL A 223 -14.43 -2.93 13.45
C VAL A 223 -15.37 -3.80 12.64
N ALA A 224 -15.06 -5.11 12.55
CA ALA A 224 -16.00 -6.11 12.06
C ALA A 224 -16.90 -6.56 13.23
N LEU A 225 -18.20 -6.36 13.09
CA LEU A 225 -19.20 -6.60 14.15
C LEU A 225 -19.76 -8.02 14.05
N THR A 226 -20.23 -8.60 15.17
CA THR A 226 -20.94 -9.91 15.14
C THR A 226 -22.32 -9.84 14.48
N ALA A 227 -22.97 -8.67 14.52
CA ALA A 227 -24.25 -8.37 13.91
C ALA A 227 -24.29 -6.89 13.51
N PRO A 228 -25.11 -6.47 12.52
CA PRO A 228 -25.13 -5.09 12.04
C PRO A 228 -25.46 -4.05 13.12
N ASP A 229 -26.30 -4.39 14.10
CA ASP A 229 -26.75 -3.51 15.18
C ASP A 229 -25.93 -3.67 16.47
N ALA A 230 -24.91 -4.53 16.49
CA ALA A 230 -24.08 -4.74 17.66
C ALA A 230 -23.32 -3.46 18.06
N THR A 231 -23.32 -3.18 19.36
CA THR A 231 -22.46 -2.15 19.96
C THR A 231 -21.02 -2.65 19.98
N ALA A 232 -20.08 -1.81 19.55
CA ALA A 232 -18.65 -2.13 19.60
C ALA A 232 -17.82 -0.92 20.01
N GLN A 233 -16.64 -1.19 20.56
CA GLN A 233 -15.61 -0.21 20.89
C GLN A 233 -14.39 -0.38 19.99
N PRO A 234 -13.50 0.64 19.89
CA PRO A 234 -12.25 0.49 19.17
C PRO A 234 -11.48 -0.76 19.58
N GLY A 235 -11.02 -1.54 18.59
CA GLY A 235 -10.31 -2.80 18.75
C GLY A 235 -11.20 -4.04 18.98
N GLN A 236 -12.52 -3.89 19.14
CA GLN A 236 -13.46 -5.02 19.32
C GLN A 236 -13.90 -5.64 17.99
N THR A 237 -12.95 -6.07 17.17
CA THR A 237 -13.19 -6.73 15.88
C THR A 237 -13.42 -8.22 16.07
N LYS A 238 -14.54 -8.76 15.55
CA LYS A 238 -14.69 -10.21 15.33
C LYS A 238 -13.73 -10.62 14.21
N VAL A 239 -12.71 -11.39 14.57
CA VAL A 239 -11.65 -11.74 13.64
C VAL A 239 -12.07 -12.85 12.67
N LYS A 240 -12.87 -13.84 13.10
CA LYS A 240 -13.13 -15.05 12.31
C LYS A 240 -14.53 -15.09 11.71
N TRP A 241 -14.63 -15.41 10.42
CA TRP A 241 -15.85 -15.40 9.61
C TRP A 241 -15.92 -16.62 8.70
N LYS A 242 -17.13 -17.03 8.29
CA LYS A 242 -17.29 -18.09 7.28
C LYS A 242 -17.25 -17.54 5.86
N VAL A 243 -16.84 -18.37 4.90
CA VAL A 243 -16.96 -18.04 3.47
C VAL A 243 -18.40 -17.66 3.13
N ALA A 244 -18.54 -16.59 2.34
CA ALA A 244 -19.82 -15.99 1.92
C ALA A 244 -20.72 -15.45 3.05
N GLU A 245 -20.28 -15.49 4.31
CA GLU A 245 -20.95 -14.81 5.42
C GLU A 245 -20.87 -13.29 5.21
N THR A 246 -21.97 -12.59 5.47
CA THR A 246 -21.96 -11.13 5.49
C THR A 246 -21.23 -10.66 6.74
N VAL A 247 -20.17 -9.89 6.54
CA VAL A 247 -19.36 -9.23 7.56
C VAL A 247 -19.79 -7.77 7.65
N PRO A 248 -20.52 -7.36 8.71
CA PRO A 248 -20.82 -5.96 8.95
C PRO A 248 -19.61 -5.25 9.51
N PHE A 249 -19.19 -4.17 8.85
CA PHE A 249 -18.15 -3.27 9.32
C PHE A 249 -18.77 -1.97 9.81
N ARG A 250 -18.22 -1.42 10.89
CA ARG A 250 -18.61 -0.11 11.42
C ARG A 250 -17.40 0.66 11.88
N TRP A 251 -17.42 1.96 11.63
CA TRP A 251 -16.48 2.87 12.26
C TRP A 251 -16.96 3.34 13.63
N VAL A 252 -16.12 3.16 14.65
CA VAL A 252 -16.39 3.49 16.05
C VAL A 252 -15.42 4.53 16.63
N GLY A 253 -14.58 5.14 15.78
CA GLY A 253 -13.64 6.22 16.16
C GLY A 253 -14.30 7.60 16.18
N GLU A 254 -13.49 8.65 15.99
CA GLU A 254 -13.94 10.04 15.99
C GLU A 254 -14.92 10.39 14.85
N LEU A 255 -15.54 11.58 14.94
CA LEU A 255 -16.52 12.12 14.01
C LEU A 255 -17.79 11.25 13.88
N GLN A 256 -18.42 10.98 15.02
CA GLN A 256 -19.69 10.26 15.10
C GLN A 256 -20.90 11.20 14.98
N LYS A 257 -20.75 12.51 15.19
CA LYS A 257 -21.87 13.47 15.12
C LYS A 257 -21.73 14.35 13.88
N PRO A 258 -22.83 14.66 13.18
CA PRO A 258 -22.79 15.58 12.07
C PRO A 258 -22.47 17.01 12.55
N GLU A 259 -21.72 17.73 11.72
CA GLU A 259 -21.50 19.16 11.80
C GLU A 259 -22.54 19.86 10.89
N GLY A 260 -23.04 21.02 11.34
CA GLY A 260 -24.06 21.77 10.59
C GLY A 260 -23.55 22.20 9.21
N GLY A 261 -24.36 21.98 8.16
CA GLY A 261 -24.02 22.37 6.79
C GLY A 261 -23.02 21.44 6.07
N CYS A 262 -22.75 20.26 6.64
CA CYS A 262 -21.84 19.28 6.06
C CYS A 262 -22.57 18.02 5.57
N THR A 263 -22.03 17.43 4.51
CA THR A 263 -22.39 16.11 3.96
C THR A 263 -21.21 15.15 4.11
N TYR A 264 -21.52 13.87 4.23
CA TYR A 264 -20.56 12.83 4.56
C TYR A 264 -20.65 11.69 3.56
N SER A 265 -19.50 11.16 3.16
CA SER A 265 -19.43 10.00 2.29
C SER A 265 -18.21 9.14 2.60
N MET A 266 -18.21 7.92 2.10
CA MET A 266 -17.08 7.02 2.23
C MET A 266 -16.82 6.21 0.95
N ASP A 267 -15.56 5.83 0.80
CA ASP A 267 -15.11 4.82 -0.16
C ASP A 267 -14.73 3.56 0.61
N VAL A 268 -15.00 2.39 0.04
CA VAL A 268 -14.69 1.08 0.62
C VAL A 268 -13.77 0.31 -0.32
N TYR A 269 -12.73 -0.33 0.22
CA TYR A 269 -11.72 -1.05 -0.54
C TYR A 269 -11.53 -2.49 -0.02
N ASP A 270 -11.71 -3.44 -0.93
CA ASP A 270 -11.37 -4.88 -0.91
C ASP A 270 -9.94 -5.17 -1.33
N GLU A 271 -9.02 -5.57 -0.44
CA GLU A 271 -7.64 -5.87 -0.85
C GLU A 271 -7.05 -4.74 -1.71
N PHE A 272 -7.31 -3.51 -1.26
CA PHE A 272 -6.96 -2.23 -1.90
C PHE A 272 -7.73 -1.88 -3.18
N LEU A 273 -8.61 -2.73 -3.69
CA LEU A 273 -9.49 -2.42 -4.82
C LEU A 273 -10.77 -1.74 -4.36
N ARG A 274 -11.11 -0.59 -4.95
CA ARG A 274 -12.35 0.10 -4.59
C ARG A 274 -13.56 -0.70 -5.02
N THR A 275 -14.50 -0.81 -4.10
CA THR A 275 -15.73 -1.60 -4.24
C THR A 275 -16.97 -0.75 -4.08
N GLU A 276 -16.91 0.28 -3.23
CA GLU A 276 -17.93 1.30 -3.10
C GLU A 276 -17.27 2.68 -3.20
N LYS A 277 -17.84 3.56 -4.02
CA LYS A 277 -17.35 4.95 -4.20
C LYS A 277 -18.42 5.94 -3.76
N GLY A 278 -18.04 6.91 -2.93
CA GLY A 278 -18.86 8.06 -2.57
C GLY A 278 -20.17 7.66 -1.88
N LYS A 279 -20.18 6.53 -1.17
CA LYS A 279 -21.37 6.05 -0.47
C LYS A 279 -21.78 7.10 0.56
N GLN A 280 -22.99 7.61 0.41
CA GLN A 280 -23.53 8.62 1.30
C GLN A 280 -23.73 8.04 2.69
N VAL A 281 -23.40 8.84 3.70
CA VAL A 281 -23.50 8.47 5.11
C VAL A 281 -24.73 9.14 5.71
N ASN A 282 -25.62 8.32 6.22
CA ASN A 282 -26.89 8.75 6.79
C ASN A 282 -26.78 8.96 8.30
N LEU A 283 -27.81 9.59 8.89
CA LEU A 283 -27.95 9.63 10.34
C LEU A 283 -28.69 8.38 10.84
N ARG A 284 -28.20 7.82 11.94
CA ARG A 284 -28.89 6.82 12.74
C ARG A 284 -29.99 7.47 13.58
N GLN A 285 -30.84 6.65 14.19
CA GLN A 285 -31.94 7.11 15.04
C GLN A 285 -31.46 7.93 16.25
N ASP A 286 -30.23 7.70 16.73
CA ASP A 286 -29.59 8.44 17.82
C ASP A 286 -28.95 9.77 17.37
N GLY A 287 -29.07 10.14 16.09
CA GLY A 287 -28.52 11.35 15.50
C GLY A 287 -27.03 11.27 15.17
N THR A 288 -26.40 10.10 15.28
CA THR A 288 -25.00 9.88 14.88
C THR A 288 -24.89 9.47 13.41
N LEU A 289 -23.71 9.68 12.81
CA LEU A 289 -23.39 9.27 11.43
C LEU A 289 -23.23 7.75 11.35
N ASP A 290 -23.87 7.13 10.36
CA ASP A 290 -23.80 5.70 10.09
C ASP A 290 -22.66 5.34 9.13
N TRP A 291 -21.46 5.24 9.69
CA TRP A 291 -20.28 4.79 8.97
C TRP A 291 -20.22 3.26 8.92
N SER A 292 -21.20 2.62 8.27
CA SER A 292 -21.27 1.16 8.18
C SER A 292 -21.47 0.63 6.76
N PHE A 293 -20.93 -0.56 6.52
CA PHE A 293 -21.07 -1.28 5.27
C PHE A 293 -20.92 -2.77 5.51
N ASP A 294 -21.42 -3.56 4.57
CA ASP A 294 -21.43 -5.02 4.66
C ASP A 294 -20.55 -5.59 3.56
N ARG A 295 -19.75 -6.61 3.88
CA ARG A 295 -18.93 -7.33 2.89
C ARG A 295 -19.18 -8.81 2.92
N LYS A 296 -19.04 -9.46 1.76
CA LYS A 296 -18.94 -10.92 1.65
C LYS A 296 -17.60 -11.26 1.03
N PHE A 297 -17.03 -12.36 1.50
CA PHE A 297 -15.77 -12.88 0.99
C PHE A 297 -15.97 -14.31 0.51
N ASP A 298 -15.78 -14.53 -0.78
CA ASP A 298 -16.02 -15.83 -1.42
C ASP A 298 -14.84 -16.81 -1.29
N GLU A 299 -13.71 -16.31 -0.76
CA GLU A 299 -12.48 -17.07 -0.61
C GLU A 299 -11.99 -17.04 0.84
N LYS A 300 -11.38 -18.15 1.25
CA LYS A 300 -10.72 -18.27 2.55
C LYS A 300 -9.48 -17.37 2.64
N GLY A 301 -9.00 -17.18 3.87
CA GLY A 301 -7.75 -16.51 4.17
C GLY A 301 -7.95 -15.20 4.92
N ARG A 302 -6.84 -14.49 5.14
CA ARG A 302 -6.88 -13.14 5.71
C ARG A 302 -7.38 -12.17 4.65
N LYS A 303 -8.35 -11.35 5.02
CA LYS A 303 -8.95 -10.33 4.17
C LYS A 303 -8.69 -8.96 4.77
N PHE A 304 -8.16 -8.06 3.96
CA PHE A 304 -7.94 -6.67 4.30
C PHE A 304 -9.07 -5.80 3.74
N VAL A 305 -9.63 -4.96 4.60
CA VAL A 305 -10.66 -3.97 4.25
C VAL A 305 -10.21 -2.60 4.70
N GLN A 306 -10.42 -1.61 3.83
CA GLN A 306 -10.20 -0.21 4.16
C GLN A 306 -11.47 0.61 3.89
N MET A 307 -11.69 1.61 4.72
CA MET A 307 -12.71 2.64 4.54
C MET A 307 -12.05 4.03 4.59
N THR A 308 -12.19 4.80 3.52
CA THR A 308 -11.76 6.21 3.49
C THR A 308 -12.99 7.10 3.67
N ARG A 309 -12.96 7.97 4.69
CA ARG A 309 -14.09 8.86 5.04
C ARG A 309 -13.86 10.26 4.52
N TYR A 310 -14.90 10.88 4.01
CA TYR A 310 -14.89 12.23 3.46
C TYR A 310 -15.98 13.10 4.09
N LYS A 311 -15.68 14.40 4.19
CA LYS A 311 -16.60 15.45 4.64
C LYS A 311 -16.55 16.60 3.65
N ALA A 312 -17.70 17.10 3.24
CA ALA A 312 -17.83 18.32 2.44
C ALA A 312 -18.76 19.29 3.18
N CYS A 313 -18.34 20.53 3.40
CA CYS A 313 -19.15 21.53 4.11
C CYS A 313 -19.40 22.75 3.23
N ASN A 314 -20.57 23.37 3.36
CA ASN A 314 -20.93 24.61 2.65
C ASN A 314 -20.81 24.50 1.11
N GLY A 315 -21.06 23.31 0.55
CA GLY A 315 -20.91 23.05 -0.89
C GLY A 315 -19.46 22.99 -1.40
N GLY A 316 -18.48 22.97 -0.50
CA GLY A 316 -17.06 22.78 -0.83
C GLY A 316 -16.74 21.38 -1.36
N GLN A 317 -15.50 21.18 -1.80
CA GLN A 317 -15.02 19.87 -2.20
C GLN A 317 -14.96 18.92 -0.99
N ALA A 318 -15.17 17.63 -1.26
CA ALA A 318 -15.06 16.60 -0.24
C ALA A 318 -13.60 16.46 0.20
N GLU A 319 -13.34 16.74 1.46
CA GLU A 319 -12.04 16.58 2.10
C GLU A 319 -11.98 15.23 2.81
N ARG A 320 -10.87 14.51 2.64
CA ARG A 320 -10.63 13.26 3.37
C ARG A 320 -10.43 13.58 4.84
N VAL A 321 -11.22 12.95 5.70
CA VAL A 321 -11.12 13.08 7.15
C VAL A 321 -10.23 12.00 7.73
N ASP A 322 -10.44 10.74 7.32
CA ASP A 322 -9.82 9.60 7.97
C ASP A 322 -9.75 8.36 7.07
N VAL A 323 -8.90 7.40 7.45
CA VAL A 323 -8.70 6.12 6.79
C VAL A 323 -8.65 5.03 7.86
N GLY A 324 -9.75 4.26 7.92
CA GLY A 324 -9.89 3.12 8.81
C GLY A 324 -9.57 1.82 8.10
N CYS A 325 -8.92 0.90 8.80
CA CYS A 325 -8.54 -0.39 8.23
C CYS A 325 -8.84 -1.54 9.19
N ALA A 326 -9.21 -2.68 8.62
CA ALA A 326 -9.52 -3.89 9.37
C ALA A 326 -8.93 -5.10 8.65
N MET A 327 -8.55 -6.10 9.44
CA MET A 327 -8.25 -7.45 8.95
C MET A 327 -9.22 -8.44 9.57
N VAL A 328 -9.75 -9.33 8.74
CA VAL A 328 -10.55 -10.48 9.16
C VAL A 328 -9.96 -11.76 8.60
N GLU A 329 -10.27 -12.90 9.21
CA GLU A 329 -9.90 -14.24 8.78
C GLU A 329 -11.17 -14.98 8.34
N VAL A 330 -11.23 -15.35 7.07
CA VAL A 330 -12.34 -16.10 6.48
C VAL A 330 -11.96 -17.58 6.42
N ALA A 331 -12.75 -18.41 7.07
CA ALA A 331 -12.56 -19.85 7.21
C ALA A 331 -13.81 -20.63 6.75
N GLU A 332 -13.76 -21.96 6.81
CA GLU A 332 -14.89 -22.85 6.50
C GLU A 332 -16.10 -22.65 7.42
#